data_AF-A0A840WV05-F1
#
_entry.id   AF-A0A840WV05-F1
#
_cell.length_a   1.000
_cell.length_b   1.000
_cell.length_c   1.000
_cell.angle_alpha   90.00
_cell.angle_beta   90.00
_cell.angle_gamma   90.00
#
_symmetry.space_group_name_H-M   'P 1'
#
loop_
_entity.id
_entity.type
_entity.pdbx_description
1 polymer ?
#
loop_
_entity_poly.entity_id
_entity_poly.type
_entity_poly.pdbx_seq_one_letter_code
_entity_poly.pdbx_strand_id
1 'polypeptide(L)' 'MPKLVKFMIYHAANGMAIGCALLLAAIWFNLLGLGDLLATDQTGLATAILFFQTALTTGAVNMGIAVMGLGEE' A
#
# COMPACT_ATOMS: atom_id res chain seq x y z
N MET A 1 10.68 -8.05 20.25
CA MET A 1 11.02 -7.00 19.26
C MET A 1 11.24 -5.67 19.99
N PRO A 2 12.24 -4.85 19.60
CA PRO A 2 12.45 -3.51 20.13
C PRO A 2 11.22 -2.61 19.90
N LYS A 3 10.96 -1.66 20.81
CA LYS A 3 9.75 -0.80 20.78
C LYS A 3 9.60 -0.02 19.46
N LEU A 4 10.70 0.54 18.96
CA LEU A 4 10.72 1.30 17.70
C LEU A 4 10.44 0.43 16.47
N VAL A 5 10.96 -0.80 16.45
CA VAL A 5 10.70 -1.74 15.35
C VAL A 5 9.22 -2.16 15.34
N LYS A 6 8.63 -2.39 16.52
CA LYS A 6 7.19 -2.67 16.62
C LYS A 6 6.34 -1.49 16.15
N PHE A 7 6.75 -0.27 16.50
CA PHE A 7 6.12 0.97 16.04
C PHE A 7 6.15 1.09 14.51
N MET A 8 7.31 0.89 13.89
CA MET A 8 7.46 0.95 12.44
C MET A 8 6.62 -0.12 11.74
N ILE A 9 6.68 -1.37 12.18
CA ILE A 9 5.91 -2.47 11.58
C ILE A 9 4.41 -2.20 11.66
N TYR A 10 3.91 -1.68 12.79
CA TYR A 10 2.50 -1.37 12.96
C TYR A 10 2.02 -0.32 11.95
N HIS A 11 2.78 0.78 11.80
CA HIS A 11 2.43 1.84 10.84
C HIS A 11 2.65 1.40 9.39
N ALA A 12 3.67 0.59 9.11
CA ALA A 12 3.85 -0.02 7.79
C ALA A 12 2.64 -0.88 7.41
N ALA A 13 2.23 -1.79 8.31
CA ALA A 13 1.10 -2.69 8.07
C ALA A 13 -0.21 -1.92 7.86
N ASN A 14 -0.46 -0.87 8.64
CA ASN A 14 -1.63 0.00 8.44
C ASN A 14 -1.58 0.73 7.10
N GLY A 15 -0.42 1.29 6.73
CA GLY A 15 -0.25 1.96 5.44
C GLY A 15 -0.42 1.00 4.27
N MET A 16 0.13 -0.21 4.36
CA MET A 16 -0.07 -1.28 3.38
C MET A 16 -1.54 -1.64 3.25
N ALA A 17 -2.26 -1.86 4.36
CA ALA A 17 -3.67 -2.23 4.34
C ALA A 17 -4.53 -1.16 3.65
N ILE A 18 -4.29 0.13 3.93
CA ILE A 18 -4.99 1.24 3.29
C ILE A 18 -4.66 1.29 1.79
N GLY A 19 -3.39 1.17 1.42
CA GLY A 19 -2.96 1.17 0.02
C GLY A 19 -3.57 0.02 -0.79
N CYS A 20 -3.60 -1.18 -0.23
CA CYS A 20 -4.25 -2.34 -0.83
C CYS A 20 -5.74 -2.12 -1.03
N ALA A 21 -6.44 -1.58 -0.02
CA ALA A 21 -7.87 -1.30 -0.13
C ALA A 21 -8.18 -0.27 -1.22
N LEU A 22 -7.40 0.81 -1.29
CA LEU A 22 -7.55 1.83 -2.33
C LEU A 22 -7.24 1.29 -3.72
N LEU A 23 -6.20 0.47 -3.86
CA LEU A 23 -5.87 -0.13 -5.15
C LEU A 23 -6.97 -1.09 -5.61
N LEU A 24 -7.46 -1.95 -4.74
CA LEU A 24 -8.55 -2.87 -5.07
C LEU A 24 -9.81 -2.10 -5.47
N ALA A 25 -10.12 -1.01 -4.78
CA ALA A 25 -11.20 -0.11 -5.18
C ALA A 25 -10.95 0.50 -6.57
N ALA A 26 -9.74 0.97 -6.85
CA ALA A 26 -9.40 1.53 -8.17
C ALA A 26 -9.53 0.50 -9.31
N ILE A 27 -9.12 -0.75 -9.07
CA ILE A 27 -9.30 -1.86 -10.02
C ILE A 27 -10.78 -2.17 -10.20
N TRP A 28 -11.54 -2.27 -9.10
CA TRP A 28 -12.97 -2.62 -9.12
C TRP A 28 -13.83 -1.57 -9.83
N PHE A 29 -13.57 -0.29 -9.61
CA PHE A 29 -14.24 0.81 -10.30
C PHE A 29 -13.66 1.12 -11.67
N ASN A 30 -12.70 0.32 -12.14
CA ASN A 30 -11.99 0.49 -13.40
C ASN A 30 -11.50 1.94 -13.61
N LEU A 31 -10.91 2.51 -12.56
CA LEU A 31 -10.48 3.90 -12.56
C LEU A 31 -9.43 4.09 -13.65
N LEU A 32 -9.67 5.03 -14.57
CA LEU A 32 -8.82 5.29 -15.75
C LEU A 32 -8.58 4.06 -16.66
N GLY A 33 -9.46 3.06 -16.64
CA GLY A 33 -9.29 1.83 -17.43
C GLY A 33 -8.27 0.85 -16.84
N LEU A 34 -7.85 1.04 -15.59
CA LEU A 34 -6.83 0.20 -14.93
C LEU A 34 -7.26 -1.27 -14.83
N GLY A 35 -8.53 -1.53 -14.51
CA GLY A 35 -9.06 -2.89 -14.39
C GLY A 35 -9.06 -3.62 -15.73
N ASP A 36 -9.52 -2.95 -16.79
CA ASP A 36 -9.50 -3.51 -18.14
C ASP A 36 -8.07 -3.75 -18.64
N LEU A 37 -7.15 -2.83 -18.34
CA LEU A 37 -5.74 -2.98 -18.70
C LEU A 37 -5.12 -4.20 -17.99
N LEU A 38 -5.38 -4.37 -16.70
CA LEU A 38 -4.90 -5.54 -15.94
C LEU A 38 -5.52 -6.84 -16.45
N ALA A 39 -6.77 -6.82 -16.92
CA ALA A 39 -7.42 -7.99 -17.50
C ALA A 39 -6.78 -8.48 -18.81
N THR A 40 -5.96 -7.65 -19.47
CA THR A 40 -5.18 -8.09 -20.65
C THR A 40 -3.98 -8.98 -20.27
N ASP A 41 -3.51 -8.92 -19.03
CA ASP A 41 -2.45 -9.78 -18.52
C ASP A 41 -3.01 -11.12 -18.04
N GLN A 42 -2.72 -12.20 -18.78
CA GLN A 42 -3.16 -13.55 -18.42
C GLN A 42 -2.36 -14.19 -17.28
N THR A 43 -1.20 -13.61 -16.92
CA THR A 43 -0.33 -14.18 -15.89
C THR A 43 -0.67 -13.69 -14.49
N GLY A 44 -1.36 -12.54 -14.38
CA GLY A 44 -1.62 -11.86 -13.11
C GLY A 44 -0.40 -11.20 -12.47
N LEU A 45 0.75 -11.21 -13.15
CA LEU A 45 1.99 -10.58 -12.68
C LEU A 45 1.84 -9.06 -12.59
N ALA A 46 1.14 -8.44 -13.54
CA ALA A 46 0.89 -7.01 -13.53
C ALA A 46 0.14 -6.59 -12.26
N THR A 47 -0.94 -7.32 -11.93
CA THR A 47 -1.73 -7.10 -10.71
C THR A 47 -0.89 -7.32 -9.46
N ALA A 48 -0.10 -8.40 -9.42
CA ALA A 48 0.75 -8.70 -8.27
C ALA A 48 1.81 -7.62 -8.02
N ILE A 49 2.55 -7.22 -9.05
CA ILE A 49 3.59 -6.19 -8.94
C ILE A 49 2.98 -4.86 -8.53
N LEU A 50 1.89 -4.45 -9.17
CA LEU A 50 1.18 -3.21 -8.84
C LEU A 50 0.69 -3.22 -7.39
N PHE A 51 0.17 -4.35 -6.92
CA PHE A 51 -0.27 -4.54 -5.54
C PHE A 51 0.88 -4.42 -4.55
N PHE A 52 1.97 -5.18 -4.75
CA PHE A 52 3.13 -5.12 -3.86
C PHE A 52 3.76 -3.73 -3.84
N GLN A 53 3.92 -3.09 -5.00
CA GLN A 53 4.52 -1.78 -5.10
C GLN A 53 3.66 -0.72 -4.41
N THR A 54 2.35 -0.72 -4.65
CA THR A 54 1.42 0.20 -3.97
C THR A 54 1.42 -0.01 -2.46
N ALA A 55 1.32 -1.26 -2.00
CA ALA A 55 1.34 -1.58 -0.58
C ALA A 55 2.63 -1.10 0.10
N LEU A 56 3.80 -1.42 -0.48
CA LEU A 56 5.08 -1.01 0.08
C LEU A 56 5.23 0.50 0.10
N THR A 57 4.81 1.21 -0.95
CA THR A 57 4.86 2.67 -1.01
C THR A 57 3.98 3.31 0.07
N THR A 58 2.72 2.89 0.21
CA THR A 58 1.82 3.45 1.23
C THR A 58 2.24 3.06 2.65
N GLY A 59 2.79 1.86 2.83
CA GLY A 59 3.43 1.44 4.09
C GLY A 59 4.60 2.35 4.46
N ALA A 60 5.48 2.65 3.51
CA ALA A 60 6.62 3.55 3.71
C ALA A 60 6.18 4.98 4.03
N VAL A 61 5.17 5.50 3.32
CA VAL A 61 4.61 6.84 3.58
C VAL A 61 4.01 6.91 4.98
N ASN A 62 3.20 5.92 5.38
CA ASN A 62 2.57 5.92 6.70
C ASN A 62 3.59 5.79 7.84
N MET A 63 4.66 5.01 7.64
CA MET A 63 5.80 5.01 8.56
C MET A 63 6.47 6.38 8.65
N GLY A 64 6.71 7.05 7.51
CA GLY A 64 7.31 8.38 7.46
C GLY A 64 6.50 9.41 8.23
N ILE A 65 5.19 9.44 8.02
CA ILE A 65 4.25 10.31 8.76
C ILE A 65 4.33 10.01 10.26
N ALA A 66 4.27 8.73 10.63
CA ALA A 66 4.31 8.32 12.04
C ALA A 66 5.63 8.73 12.72
N VAL A 67 6.76 8.63 12.02
CA VAL A 67 8.06 9.06 12.54
C VAL A 67 8.13 10.59 12.70
N MET A 68 7.59 11.35 11.75
CA MET A 68 7.53 12.82 11.85
C MET A 68 6.65 13.27 13.02
N GLY A 69 5.55 12.54 13.29
CA GLY A 69 4.64 12.83 14.41
C GLY A 69 5.16 12.46 15.80
N LEU A 70 6.28 11.73 15.93
CA LEU A 70 6.84 11.36 17.23
C LEU A 70 7.32 12.57 18.06
N GLY A 71 7.54 13.73 17.44
CA GLY A 71 7.94 14.96 18.10
C GLY A 71 6.79 15.93 18.39
N GLU A 72 5.55 15.58 18.02
CA GLU A 72 4.38 16.47 18.11
C GLU A 72 3.54 16.24 19.40
N GLU A 73 4.05 15.49 20.37
CA GLU A 73 3.47 15.31 21.72
C GLU A 73 4.50 15.53 22.85
#